data_AF-A1ZTH5-F1
#
_entry.id   AF-A1ZTH5-F1
#
_cell.length_a   1.000
_cell.length_b   1.000
_cell.length_c   1.000
_cell.angle_alpha   90.00
_cell.angle_beta   90.00
_cell.angle_gamma   90.00
#
_symmetry.space_group_name_H-M   'P 1'
#
loop_
_entity.id
_entity.type
_entity.pdbx_description
1 polymer ?
#
loop_
_entity_poly.entity_id
_entity_poly.type
_entity_poly.pdbx_seq_one_letter_code
_entity_poly.pdbx_strand_id
1 'polypeptide(L)'
;MDVSIATLKDTATTQRSLDKLSKLEYLYGKSIGTSSKATSKVIYIKRTNKVGLLSGFIKQLDKYNDYLKKNYTPYLKDTTSWSRRYIKTLPKTKQKNPPSFTDFYFKGTSPQEAIVILYTFKLGILQEALDIQHKILKE
;
A
#
# COMPACT_ATOMS: atom_id res chain seq x y z
N MET A 1 15.73 -8.17 1.77
CA MET A 1 14.56 -8.71 2.53
C MET A 1 14.24 -10.15 2.13
N ASP A 2 14.47 -10.56 0.87
CA ASP A 2 14.28 -11.95 0.39
C ASP A 2 15.06 -13.01 1.19
N VAL A 3 16.23 -12.67 1.74
CA VAL A 3 17.07 -13.57 2.53
C VAL A 3 16.43 -13.96 3.88
N SER A 4 15.40 -13.27 4.37
CA SER A 4 14.84 -13.56 5.71
C SER A 4 13.74 -14.62 5.75
N ILE A 5 12.86 -14.70 4.76
CA ILE A 5 11.72 -15.65 4.81
C ILE A 5 12.14 -17.06 4.35
N ALA A 6 13.04 -17.16 3.38
CA ALA A 6 13.58 -18.45 2.93
C ALA A 6 14.28 -19.20 4.08
N THR A 7 15.15 -18.51 4.83
CA THR A 7 15.84 -19.09 5.98
C THR A 7 14.89 -19.49 7.13
N LEU A 8 13.78 -18.76 7.31
CA LEU A 8 12.76 -19.12 8.30
C LEU A 8 11.95 -20.35 7.88
N LYS A 9 11.79 -20.61 6.58
CA LYS A 9 11.12 -21.83 6.08
C LYS A 9 11.97 -23.06 6.29
N ASP A 10 13.27 -22.96 6.04
CA ASP A 10 14.21 -24.08 6.20
C ASP A 10 14.32 -24.56 7.67
N THR A 11 13.96 -23.69 8.62
CA THR A 11 13.96 -23.99 10.06
C THR A 11 12.56 -24.31 10.62
N ALA A 12 11.50 -24.14 9.83
CA ALA A 12 10.13 -24.40 10.25
C ALA A 12 9.78 -25.89 10.13
N THR A 13 9.45 -26.51 11.25
CA THR A 13 9.17 -27.97 11.31
C THR A 13 7.67 -28.30 11.37
N THR A 14 6.80 -27.30 11.56
CA THR A 14 5.36 -27.52 11.66
C THR A 14 4.61 -26.94 10.45
N GLN A 15 3.55 -27.63 10.02
CA GLN A 15 2.68 -27.14 8.94
C GLN A 15 2.12 -25.74 9.25
N ARG A 16 1.76 -25.49 10.51
CA ARG A 16 1.26 -24.18 10.98
C ARG A 16 2.29 -23.07 10.75
N SER A 17 3.56 -23.33 11.04
CA SER A 17 4.65 -22.37 10.80
C SER A 17 4.87 -22.12 9.30
N LEU A 18 4.84 -23.18 8.49
CA LEU A 18 4.98 -23.08 7.02
C LEU A 18 3.82 -22.29 6.38
N ASP A 19 2.59 -22.50 6.85
CA ASP A 19 1.41 -21.75 6.40
C ASP A 19 1.50 -20.27 6.76
N LYS A 20 1.98 -19.94 7.98
CA LYS A 20 2.24 -18.56 8.40
C LYS A 20 3.27 -17.90 7.48
N LEU A 21 4.41 -18.55 7.24
CA LEU A 21 5.47 -18.01 6.37
C LEU A 21 4.98 -17.79 4.93
N SER A 22 4.20 -18.72 4.38
CA SER A 22 3.62 -18.58 3.04
C SER A 22 2.66 -17.38 2.93
N LYS A 23 1.87 -17.11 3.97
CA LYS A 23 1.04 -15.89 4.03
C LYS A 23 1.89 -14.62 4.04
N LEU A 24 2.98 -14.60 4.81
CA LEU A 24 3.88 -13.45 4.90
C LEU A 24 4.57 -13.14 3.55
N GLU A 25 5.00 -14.16 2.81
CA GLU A 25 5.54 -13.99 1.46
C GLU A 25 4.50 -13.41 0.49
N TYR A 26 3.27 -13.94 0.52
CA TYR A 26 2.23 -13.46 -0.37
C TYR A 26 1.86 -12.01 -0.07
N LEU A 27 1.79 -11.63 1.22
CA LEU A 27 1.65 -10.25 1.65
C LEU A 27 2.81 -9.36 1.16
N TYR A 28 4.05 -9.81 1.31
CA TYR A 28 5.22 -9.07 0.83
C TYR A 28 5.15 -8.85 -0.69
N GLY A 29 4.93 -9.90 -1.49
CA GLY A 29 4.83 -9.80 -2.94
C GLY A 29 3.73 -8.83 -3.40
N LYS A 30 2.55 -8.88 -2.76
CA LYS A 30 1.45 -7.94 -3.07
C LYS A 30 1.77 -6.50 -2.70
N SER A 31 2.45 -6.29 -1.57
CA SER A 31 2.84 -4.97 -1.08
C SER A 31 3.93 -4.36 -1.97
N ILE A 32 4.96 -5.14 -2.31
CA ILE A 32 6.00 -4.75 -3.27
C ILE A 32 5.37 -4.41 -4.62
N GLY A 33 4.53 -5.29 -5.18
CA GLY A 33 3.88 -5.06 -6.47
C GLY A 33 3.06 -3.77 -6.53
N THR A 34 2.36 -3.45 -5.44
CA THR A 34 1.58 -2.21 -5.32
C THR A 34 2.49 -0.99 -5.17
N SER A 35 3.52 -1.08 -4.33
CA SER A 35 4.53 -0.03 -4.12
C SER A 35 5.34 0.28 -5.40
N SER A 36 5.57 -0.74 -6.25
CA SER A 36 6.25 -0.59 -7.53
C SER A 36 5.44 0.24 -8.53
N LYS A 37 4.10 0.23 -8.44
CA LYS A 37 3.27 1.13 -9.27
C LYS A 37 3.45 2.60 -8.91
N ALA A 38 3.67 2.93 -7.63
CA ALA A 38 4.05 4.28 -7.24
C ALA A 38 5.41 4.65 -7.82
N THR A 39 6.39 3.74 -7.76
CA THR A 39 7.72 3.92 -8.36
C THR A 39 7.65 4.17 -9.87
N SER A 40 6.85 3.39 -10.62
CA SER A 40 6.66 3.60 -12.05
C SER A 40 6.07 4.98 -12.37
N LYS A 41 5.19 5.51 -11.51
CA LYS A 41 4.66 6.87 -11.65
C LYS A 41 5.71 7.92 -11.37
N VAL A 42 6.53 7.75 -10.34
CA VAL A 42 7.69 8.63 -10.10
C VAL A 42 8.62 8.68 -11.31
N ILE A 43 8.96 7.53 -11.90
CA ILE A 43 9.81 7.46 -13.11
C ILE A 43 9.16 8.22 -14.27
N TYR A 44 7.85 8.04 -14.49
CA TYR A 44 7.12 8.77 -15.52
C TYR A 44 7.18 10.29 -15.32
N ILE A 45 6.95 10.76 -14.09
CA ILE A 45 7.00 12.19 -13.76
C ILE A 45 8.40 12.74 -13.99
N LYS A 46 9.44 12.04 -13.53
CA LYS A 46 10.84 12.45 -13.75
C LYS A 46 11.20 12.56 -15.24
N ARG A 47 10.67 11.67 -16.09
CA ARG A 47 10.94 11.67 -17.54
C ARG A 47 10.16 12.74 -18.31
N THR A 48 8.92 12.99 -17.92
CA THR A 48 7.99 13.84 -18.69
C THR A 48 7.77 15.21 -18.08
N ASN A 49 8.21 15.41 -16.83
CA ASN A 49 7.91 16.55 -15.98
C ASN A 49 6.39 16.80 -15.82
N LYS A 50 5.56 15.75 -15.93
CA LYS A 50 4.09 15.81 -15.84
C LYS A 50 3.57 14.74 -14.89
N VAL A 51 2.60 15.09 -14.04
CA VAL A 51 1.95 14.16 -13.09
C VAL A 51 1.25 12.99 -13.80
N GLY A 52 0.69 13.25 -14.98
CA GLY A 52 0.01 12.24 -15.80
C GLY A 52 -1.23 11.64 -15.15
N LEU A 53 -1.82 10.62 -15.80
CA LEU A 53 -2.99 9.93 -15.29
C LEU A 53 -2.64 8.96 -14.16
N LEU A 54 -3.37 9.04 -13.04
CA LEU A 54 -3.16 8.21 -11.85
C LEU A 54 -4.17 7.07 -11.69
N SER A 55 -5.14 6.93 -12.61
CA SER A 55 -6.21 5.93 -12.55
C SER A 55 -5.70 4.50 -12.34
N GLY A 56 -4.61 4.12 -13.02
CA GLY A 56 -3.99 2.80 -12.85
C GLY A 56 -3.37 2.57 -11.46
N PHE A 57 -2.84 3.62 -10.83
CA PHE A 57 -2.31 3.55 -9.47
C PHE A 57 -3.44 3.45 -8.44
N ILE A 58 -4.50 4.27 -8.59
CA ILE A 58 -5.68 4.25 -7.72
C ILE A 58 -6.34 2.86 -7.73
N LYS A 59 -6.56 2.30 -8.94
CA LYS A 59 -7.08 0.93 -9.09
C LYS A 59 -6.21 -0.11 -8.37
N GLN A 60 -4.89 0.09 -8.35
CA GLN A 60 -3.98 -0.82 -7.64
C GLN A 60 -4.10 -0.68 -6.12
N LEU A 61 -4.27 0.54 -5.60
CA LEU A 61 -4.52 0.78 -4.18
C LEU A 61 -5.81 0.08 -3.71
N ASP A 62 -6.88 0.16 -4.49
CA ASP A 62 -8.14 -0.51 -4.18
C ASP A 62 -7.98 -2.04 -4.18
N LYS A 63 -7.37 -2.59 -5.23
CA LYS A 63 -7.08 -4.04 -5.30
C LYS A 63 -6.23 -4.53 -4.14
N TYR A 64 -5.24 -3.74 -3.73
CA TYR A 64 -4.41 -4.07 -2.58
C TYR A 64 -5.23 -4.08 -1.28
N ASN A 65 -6.07 -3.06 -1.08
CA ASN A 65 -6.95 -3.02 0.09
C ASN A 65 -7.96 -4.18 0.13
N ASP A 66 -8.55 -4.54 -1.00
CA ASP A 66 -9.49 -5.67 -1.07
C ASP A 66 -8.79 -6.99 -0.76
N TYR A 67 -7.56 -7.17 -1.25
CA TYR A 67 -6.70 -8.29 -0.88
C TYR A 67 -6.41 -8.29 0.63
N LEU A 68 -6.08 -7.14 1.21
CA LEU A 68 -5.81 -7.02 2.65
C LEU A 68 -7.04 -7.39 3.48
N LYS A 69 -8.22 -6.88 3.12
CA LYS A 69 -9.47 -7.23 3.80
C LYS A 69 -9.75 -8.71 3.74
N LYS A 70 -9.65 -9.31 2.57
CA LYS A 70 -9.98 -10.73 2.38
C LYS A 70 -9.09 -11.65 3.23
N ASN A 71 -7.82 -11.29 3.42
CA ASN A 71 -6.83 -12.22 3.99
C ASN A 71 -6.31 -11.83 5.38
N TYR A 72 -6.43 -10.55 5.76
CA TYR A 72 -5.77 -10.00 6.95
C TYR A 72 -6.66 -9.07 7.78
N THR A 73 -7.99 -9.09 7.62
CA THR A 73 -8.92 -8.24 8.39
C THR A 73 -8.61 -8.17 9.90
N PRO A 74 -8.34 -9.28 10.62
CA PRO A 74 -8.02 -9.23 12.05
C PRO A 74 -6.78 -8.38 12.39
N TYR A 75 -5.88 -8.19 11.43
CA TYR A 75 -4.63 -7.47 11.60
C TYR A 75 -4.69 -6.01 11.13
N LEU A 76 -5.76 -5.59 10.44
CA LEU A 76 -5.87 -4.24 9.90
C LEU A 76 -6.27 -3.22 10.97
N LYS A 77 -5.52 -2.13 11.07
CA LYS A 77 -5.90 -0.96 11.89
C LYS A 77 -7.02 -0.16 11.24
N ASP A 78 -7.03 -0.09 9.91
CA ASP A 78 -8.04 0.63 9.13
C ASP A 78 -8.45 -0.19 7.91
N THR A 79 -9.73 -0.52 7.81
CA THR A 79 -10.33 -1.24 6.68
C THR A 79 -10.76 -0.30 5.55
N THR A 80 -10.54 1.00 5.68
CA THR A 80 -10.83 1.96 4.60
C THR A 80 -9.82 1.81 3.50
N SER A 81 -10.29 1.78 2.23
CA SER A 81 -9.39 1.73 1.08
C SER A 81 -8.40 2.89 1.10
N TRP A 82 -7.14 2.60 0.76
CA TRP A 82 -6.08 3.60 0.62
C TRP A 82 -6.49 4.78 -0.26
N SER A 83 -7.24 4.53 -1.33
CA SER A 83 -7.77 5.57 -2.22
C SER A 83 -8.84 6.47 -1.58
N ARG A 84 -9.30 6.15 -0.36
CA ARG A 84 -10.38 6.84 0.36
C ARG A 84 -9.97 7.30 1.76
N ARG A 85 -8.82 6.88 2.29
CA ARG A 85 -8.37 7.23 3.65
C ARG A 85 -8.29 8.74 3.89
N TYR A 86 -7.93 9.51 2.87
CA TYR A 86 -7.89 10.98 2.96
C TYR A 86 -9.25 11.62 3.30
N ILE A 87 -10.37 10.95 3.01
CA ILE A 87 -11.69 11.50 3.33
C ILE A 87 -11.81 11.74 4.83
N LYS A 88 -11.20 10.90 5.66
CA LYS A 88 -11.19 11.05 7.13
C LYS A 88 -10.44 12.29 7.62
N THR A 89 -9.51 12.83 6.81
CA THR A 89 -8.74 14.03 7.15
C THR A 89 -9.47 15.31 6.74
N LEU A 90 -10.57 15.21 5.97
CA LEU A 90 -11.37 16.35 5.58
C LEU A 90 -12.25 16.85 6.75
N PRO A 91 -12.58 18.15 6.80
CA PRO A 91 -13.64 18.65 7.67
C PRO A 91 -14.96 17.93 7.42
N LYS A 92 -15.77 17.70 8.47
CA LYS A 92 -17.04 16.94 8.38
C LYS A 92 -17.96 17.40 7.25
N THR A 93 -17.99 18.71 6.97
CA THR A 93 -18.78 19.30 5.88
C THR A 93 -18.34 18.82 4.49
N LYS A 94 -17.04 18.61 4.28
CA LYS A 94 -16.47 18.11 3.01
C LYS A 94 -16.44 16.59 2.91
N GLN A 95 -16.64 15.86 4.01
CA GLN A 95 -16.70 14.39 3.96
C GLN A 95 -17.93 13.85 3.21
N LYS A 96 -19.03 14.60 3.17
CA LYS A 96 -20.26 14.21 2.43
C LYS A 96 -20.09 14.29 0.91
N ASN A 97 -19.26 15.20 0.44
CA ASN A 97 -18.94 15.37 -0.98
C ASN A 97 -17.44 15.65 -1.14
N PRO A 98 -16.60 14.62 -0.98
CA PRO A 98 -15.16 14.79 -1.00
C PRO A 98 -14.67 15.10 -2.42
N PRO A 99 -13.59 15.90 -2.58
CA PRO A 99 -12.90 16.00 -3.86
C PRO A 99 -12.43 14.62 -4.33
N SER A 100 -12.15 14.42 -5.62
CA SER A 100 -11.58 13.15 -6.06
C SER A 100 -10.22 12.89 -5.41
N PHE A 101 -9.79 11.62 -5.34
CA PHE A 101 -8.45 11.28 -4.82
C PHE A 101 -7.35 12.06 -5.55
N THR A 102 -7.44 12.13 -6.89
CA THR A 102 -6.48 12.86 -7.71
C THR A 102 -6.52 14.35 -7.38
N ASP A 103 -7.70 14.93 -7.22
CA ASP A 103 -7.82 16.36 -6.91
C ASP A 103 -7.27 16.68 -5.51
N PHE A 104 -7.57 15.84 -4.52
CA PHE A 104 -7.11 16.04 -3.15
C PHE A 104 -5.58 16.03 -3.05
N TYR A 105 -4.93 15.07 -3.70
CA TYR A 105 -3.49 14.89 -3.59
C TYR A 105 -2.68 15.66 -4.62
N PHE A 106 -3.18 15.85 -5.84
CA PHE A 106 -2.35 16.27 -6.98
C PHE A 106 -2.84 17.52 -7.71
N LYS A 107 -3.99 18.10 -7.33
CA LYS A 107 -4.46 19.35 -7.96
C LYS A 107 -3.54 20.50 -7.56
N GLY A 108 -2.94 21.13 -8.56
CA GLY A 108 -2.05 22.28 -8.36
C GLY A 108 -0.66 21.93 -7.83
N THR A 109 -0.34 20.64 -7.66
CA THR A 109 1.00 20.23 -7.21
C THR A 109 2.01 20.30 -8.35
N SER A 110 3.22 20.75 -8.03
CA SER A 110 4.39 20.61 -8.89
C SER A 110 4.77 19.13 -9.10
N PRO A 111 5.54 18.82 -10.15
CA PRO A 111 6.10 17.47 -10.36
C PRO A 111 6.89 16.95 -9.15
N GLN A 112 7.62 17.81 -8.46
CA GLN A 112 8.43 17.47 -7.29
C GLN A 112 7.54 17.08 -6.10
N GLU A 113 6.51 17.87 -5.82
CA GLU A 113 5.53 17.54 -4.76
C GLU A 113 4.79 16.23 -5.07
N ALA A 114 4.38 16.03 -6.32
CA ALA A 114 3.74 14.78 -6.74
C ALA A 114 4.64 13.56 -6.52
N ILE A 115 5.96 13.69 -6.76
CA ILE A 115 6.93 12.62 -6.46
C ILE A 115 6.99 12.35 -4.96
N VAL A 116 7.04 13.38 -4.12
CA VAL A 116 7.03 13.21 -2.65
C VAL A 116 5.78 12.47 -2.20
N ILE A 117 4.60 12.88 -2.67
CA ILE A 117 3.32 12.22 -2.35
C ILE A 117 3.35 10.73 -2.74
N LEU A 118 3.84 10.40 -3.94
CA LEU A 118 3.95 9.00 -4.38
C LEU A 118 4.91 8.19 -3.52
N TYR A 119 6.03 8.79 -3.07
CA TYR A 119 6.92 8.15 -2.11
C TYR A 119 6.28 7.97 -0.74
N THR A 120 5.48 8.92 -0.26
CA THR A 120 4.71 8.77 0.97
C THR A 120 3.74 7.59 0.87
N PHE A 121 3.04 7.42 -0.26
CA PHE A 121 2.21 6.23 -0.48
C PHE A 121 3.03 4.95 -0.48
N LYS A 122 4.17 4.93 -1.18
CA LYS A 122 5.08 3.78 -1.21
C LYS A 122 5.46 3.36 0.21
N LEU A 123 5.91 4.30 1.03
CA LEU A 123 6.30 4.06 2.42
C LEU A 123 5.12 3.58 3.26
N GLY A 124 3.96 4.23 3.14
CA GLY A 124 2.74 3.85 3.89
C GLY A 124 2.28 2.42 3.61
N ILE A 125 2.32 1.98 2.35
CA ILE A 125 1.98 0.60 1.95
C ILE A 125 2.96 -0.39 2.60
N LEU A 126 4.26 -0.11 2.55
CA LEU A 126 5.28 -1.00 3.12
C LEU A 126 5.19 -1.06 4.65
N GLN A 127 4.91 0.07 5.30
CA GLN A 127 4.72 0.11 6.75
C GLN A 127 3.48 -0.68 7.19
N GLU A 128 2.36 -0.59 6.46
CA GLU A 128 1.17 -1.38 6.78
C GLU A 128 1.42 -2.88 6.62
N ALA A 129 2.14 -3.28 5.56
CA ALA A 129 2.55 -4.66 5.37
C ALA A 129 3.43 -5.15 6.54
N LEU A 130 4.43 -4.36 6.94
CA LEU A 130 5.30 -4.69 8.06
C LEU A 130 4.53 -4.81 9.39
N ASP A 131 3.58 -3.91 9.65
CA ASP A 131 2.72 -3.96 10.83
C ASP A 131 1.89 -5.25 10.87
N ILE A 132 1.32 -5.67 9.74
CA ILE A 132 0.58 -6.94 9.64
C ILE A 132 1.51 -8.13 9.86
N GLN A 133 2.70 -8.13 9.26
CA GLN A 133 3.70 -9.20 9.44
C GLN A 133 4.09 -9.34 10.91
N HIS A 134 4.38 -8.23 11.59
CA HIS A 134 4.70 -8.24 13.01
C HIS A 134 3.56 -8.79 13.88
N LYS A 135 2.30 -8.50 13.55
CA LYS A 135 1.16 -9.06 14.29
C LYS A 135 1.05 -10.58 14.11
N ILE A 136 1.19 -11.07 12.88
CA ILE A 136 1.14 -12.52 12.58
C ILE A 136 2.27 -13.28 13.29
N LEU A 137 3.47 -12.69 13.37
CA LEU A 137 4.63 -13.30 14.03
C LEU A 137 4.53 -13.32 15.56
N LYS A 138 3.71 -12.45 16.16
CA LYS A 138 3.48 -12.41 17.61
C LYS A 138 2.39 -13.38 18.09
N GLU A 139 1.59 -13.94 17.19
CA GLU A 139 0.66 -15.05 17.48
C GLU A 139 1.37 -16.40 17.56
#